data_AF-A0A971GPN9-F1
#
_entry.id   AF-A0A971GPN9-F1
#
_cell.length_a   1.000
_cell.length_b   1.000
_cell.length_c   1.000
_cell.angle_alpha   90.00
_cell.angle_beta   90.00
_cell.angle_gamma   90.00
#
_symmetry.space_group_name_H-M   'P 1'
#
loop_
_entity.id
_entity.type
_entity.pdbx_description
1 polymer ?
#
loop_
_entity_poly.entity_id
_entity_poly.type
_entity_poly.pdbx_seq_one_letter_code
_entity_poly.pdbx_strand_id
1 'polypeptide(L)'
;MPVTLGGVASGMDTDSIISKLLEVESLPIKQYEQEKKLSNYKKDALRNLQGKLKDLDSKARDLYGFRASFDDKLAVSSDATVLDARGTKQADVGTKKIEVLQLASAHKISSDPMDADKKLPAGSFTIIVNGIEKKVSFKGGRLKSLNDVIAESASDLVSAEYVNTDGTSNIIVLTSKITGRKGEINFTGGEELLKEAGLIK
;
A
#
# COMPACT_ATOMS: atom_id res chain seq x y z
N MET A 1 -66.94 -57.99 15.26
CA MET A 1 -67.36 -57.94 13.83
C MET A 1 -66.11 -58.03 12.98
N PRO A 2 -66.01 -58.99 12.05
CA PRO A 2 -64.79 -59.20 11.26
C PRO A 2 -64.63 -58.07 10.23
N VAL A 3 -63.40 -57.57 10.07
CA VAL A 3 -63.04 -56.71 8.93
C VAL A 3 -62.77 -57.64 7.76
N THR A 4 -63.69 -57.67 6.81
CA THR A 4 -63.57 -58.42 5.56
C THR A 4 -62.67 -57.64 4.59
N LEU A 5 -61.49 -58.17 4.28
CA LEU A 5 -60.74 -57.76 3.08
C LEU A 5 -61.41 -58.41 1.86
N GLY A 6 -62.37 -57.68 1.27
CA GLY A 6 -63.00 -58.04 0.00
C GLY A 6 -62.06 -57.76 -1.17
N GLY A 7 -61.89 -58.76 -2.03
CA GLY A 7 -60.94 -58.75 -3.15
C GLY A 7 -61.22 -57.75 -4.27
N VAL A 8 -60.14 -57.27 -4.87
CA VAL A 8 -59.87 -57.24 -6.33
C VAL A 8 -61.07 -57.21 -7.30
N ALA A 9 -61.96 -56.20 -7.22
CA ALA A 9 -62.93 -55.89 -8.29
C ALA A 9 -63.68 -54.54 -8.10
N SER A 10 -63.01 -53.46 -7.67
CA SER A 10 -63.63 -52.12 -7.67
C SER A 10 -62.57 -51.10 -8.05
N GLY A 11 -62.96 -50.09 -8.82
CA GLY A 11 -62.16 -48.90 -9.17
C GLY A 11 -61.84 -48.04 -7.95
N MET A 12 -61.25 -48.67 -6.94
CA MET A 12 -60.70 -48.07 -5.77
C MET A 12 -59.35 -47.52 -6.20
N ASP A 13 -59.31 -46.19 -6.31
CA ASP A 13 -58.12 -45.41 -6.65
C ASP A 13 -57.07 -45.63 -5.54
N THR A 14 -56.40 -46.77 -5.62
CA THR A 14 -55.44 -47.27 -4.65
C THR A 14 -54.24 -46.33 -4.61
N ASP A 15 -53.91 -45.73 -5.76
CA ASP A 15 -52.94 -44.66 -5.89
C ASP A 15 -53.35 -43.42 -5.07
N SER A 16 -54.63 -43.05 -5.05
CA SER A 16 -55.11 -41.95 -4.18
C SER A 16 -55.04 -42.28 -2.68
N ILE A 17 -55.28 -43.53 -2.28
CA ILE A 17 -55.18 -43.96 -0.87
C ILE A 17 -53.72 -43.98 -0.42
N ILE A 18 -52.84 -44.53 -1.25
CA ILE A 18 -51.39 -44.52 -1.03
C ILE A 18 -50.86 -43.08 -0.96
N SER A 19 -51.31 -42.22 -1.88
CA SER A 19 -50.93 -40.79 -1.88
C SER A 19 -51.38 -40.07 -0.61
N LYS A 20 -52.60 -40.33 -0.12
CA LYS A 20 -53.11 -39.75 1.13
C LYS A 20 -52.35 -40.26 2.36
N LEU A 21 -51.98 -41.55 2.40
CA LEU A 21 -51.16 -42.11 3.48
C LEU A 21 -49.74 -41.50 3.48
N LEU A 22 -49.13 -41.36 2.31
CA LEU A 22 -47.85 -40.68 2.15
C LEU A 22 -47.93 -39.21 2.55
N GLU A 23 -49.03 -38.53 2.24
CA GLU A 23 -49.24 -37.15 2.65
C GLU A 23 -49.30 -37.02 4.18
N VAL A 24 -50.02 -37.92 4.87
CA VAL A 24 -50.08 -37.96 6.34
C VAL A 24 -48.70 -38.26 6.94
N GLU A 25 -47.99 -39.25 6.39
CA GLU A 25 -46.64 -39.60 6.84
C GLU A 25 -45.61 -38.49 6.56
N SER A 26 -45.88 -37.62 5.58
CA SER A 26 -45.05 -36.44 5.27
C SER A 26 -45.29 -35.23 6.19
N LEU A 27 -46.36 -35.23 7.00
CA LEU A 27 -46.70 -34.10 7.88
C LEU A 27 -45.57 -33.72 8.86
N PRO A 28 -44.92 -34.67 9.56
CA PRO A 28 -43.78 -34.35 10.44
C PRO A 28 -42.63 -33.71 9.68
N ILE A 29 -42.35 -34.15 8.45
CA ILE A 29 -41.31 -33.56 7.60
C ILE A 29 -41.66 -32.10 7.26
N LYS A 30 -42.91 -31.83 6.86
CA LYS A 30 -43.39 -30.46 6.59
C LYS A 30 -43.30 -29.58 7.84
N GLN A 31 -43.57 -30.11 9.04
CA GLN A 31 -43.42 -29.38 10.30
C GLN A 31 -41.94 -29.02 10.56
N TYR A 32 -41.02 -29.98 10.44
CA TYR A 32 -39.58 -29.70 10.60
C TYR A 32 -39.05 -28.73 9.54
N GLU A 33 -39.54 -28.78 8.30
CA GLU A 33 -39.20 -27.80 7.26
C GLU A 33 -39.68 -26.39 7.62
N GLN A 34 -40.88 -26.25 8.19
CA GLN A 34 -41.39 -24.97 8.67
C GLN A 34 -40.57 -24.44 9.86
N GLU A 35 -40.22 -25.30 10.83
CA GLU A 35 -39.36 -24.94 11.96
C GLU A 35 -37.96 -24.52 11.50
N LYS A 36 -37.39 -25.23 10.51
CA LYS A 36 -36.11 -24.90 9.89
C LYS A 36 -36.17 -23.54 9.20
N LYS A 37 -37.23 -23.27 8.43
CA LYS A 37 -37.45 -21.95 7.79
C LYS A 37 -37.54 -20.85 8.84
N LEU A 38 -38.33 -21.04 9.89
CA LEU A 38 -38.47 -20.08 10.99
C LEU A 38 -37.14 -19.81 11.70
N SER A 39 -36.37 -20.86 11.97
CA SER A 39 -35.05 -20.76 12.61
C SER A 39 -34.03 -20.03 11.73
N ASN A 40 -34.07 -20.26 10.42
CA ASN A 40 -33.24 -19.52 9.46
C ASN A 40 -33.62 -18.03 9.42
N TYR A 41 -34.90 -17.69 9.39
CA TYR A 41 -35.34 -16.29 9.46
C TYR A 41 -34.86 -15.60 10.75
N LYS A 42 -34.97 -16.28 11.90
CA LYS A 42 -34.43 -15.77 13.18
C LYS A 42 -32.92 -15.54 13.10
N LYS A 43 -32.18 -16.51 12.54
CA LYS A 43 -30.73 -16.42 12.37
C LYS A 43 -30.31 -15.24 11.48
N ASP A 44 -31.02 -15.02 10.38
CA ASP A 44 -30.73 -13.93 9.45
C ASP A 44 -31.10 -12.57 10.04
N ALA A 45 -32.21 -12.48 10.79
CA ALA A 45 -32.56 -11.28 11.54
C ALA A 45 -31.48 -10.94 12.58
N LEU A 46 -30.98 -11.94 13.33
CA LEU A 46 -29.88 -11.74 14.30
C LEU A 46 -28.57 -11.32 13.63
N ARG A 47 -28.23 -11.89 12.47
CA ARG A 47 -27.06 -11.48 11.68
C ARG A 47 -27.16 -10.03 11.20
N ASN A 48 -28.34 -9.63 10.72
CA ASN A 48 -28.59 -8.25 10.31
C ASN A 48 -28.47 -7.29 11.49
N LEU A 49 -29.01 -7.65 12.66
CA LEU A 49 -28.86 -6.87 13.88
C LEU A 49 -27.39 -6.76 14.30
N GLN A 50 -26.65 -7.87 14.27
CA GLN A 50 -25.22 -7.89 14.58
C GLN A 50 -24.43 -6.97 13.64
N GLY A 51 -24.73 -6.97 12.34
CA GLY A 51 -24.14 -6.06 11.36
C GLY A 51 -24.40 -4.60 11.74
N LYS A 52 -25.67 -4.25 11.97
CA LYS A 52 -26.07 -2.88 12.37
C LYS A 52 -25.40 -2.43 13.68
N LEU A 53 -25.26 -3.31 14.66
CA LEU A 53 -24.59 -2.99 15.92
C LEU A 53 -23.08 -2.80 15.75
N LYS A 54 -22.43 -3.58 14.88
CA LYS A 54 -21.02 -3.35 14.52
C LYS A 54 -20.83 -2.02 13.81
N ASP A 55 -21.71 -1.67 12.89
CA ASP A 55 -21.67 -0.38 12.20
C ASP A 55 -21.84 0.77 13.18
N LEU A 56 -22.77 0.63 14.14
CA LEU A 56 -22.99 1.62 15.19
C LEU A 56 -21.76 1.75 16.11
N ASP A 57 -21.17 0.63 16.56
CA ASP A 57 -19.95 0.65 17.38
C ASP A 57 -18.80 1.33 16.63
N SER A 58 -18.61 1.02 15.35
CA SER A 58 -17.59 1.67 14.51
C SER A 58 -17.80 3.18 14.46
N LYS A 59 -19.03 3.64 14.17
CA LYS A 59 -19.33 5.07 14.10
C LYS A 59 -19.19 5.77 15.45
N ALA A 60 -19.56 5.11 16.55
CA ALA A 60 -19.39 5.65 17.90
C ALA A 60 -17.90 5.79 18.25
N ARG A 61 -17.05 4.82 17.87
CA ARG A 61 -15.59 4.89 18.02
C ARG A 61 -14.96 5.99 17.18
N ASP A 62 -15.47 6.23 15.97
CA ASP A 62 -15.00 7.35 15.16
C ASP A 62 -15.33 8.71 15.81
N LEU A 63 -16.46 8.79 16.54
CA LEU A 63 -16.90 10.01 17.22
C LEU A 63 -16.17 10.27 18.55
N TYR A 64 -15.92 9.24 19.37
CA TYR A 64 -15.38 9.39 20.73
C TYR A 64 -13.97 8.82 20.92
N GLY A 65 -13.45 8.06 19.95
CA GLY A 65 -12.12 7.46 20.05
C GLY A 65 -11.00 8.45 19.79
N PHE A 66 -9.76 7.97 19.77
CA PHE A 66 -8.57 8.75 19.39
C PHE A 66 -8.69 9.46 18.02
N ARG A 67 -9.58 8.95 17.16
CA ARG A 67 -9.91 9.51 15.85
C ARG A 67 -10.95 10.64 15.88
N ALA A 68 -11.54 10.96 17.03
CA ALA A 68 -12.49 12.04 17.17
C ALA A 68 -11.90 13.35 16.60
N SER A 69 -12.52 13.89 15.54
CA SER A 69 -12.04 15.09 14.83
C SER A 69 -12.29 16.39 15.59
N PHE A 70 -12.89 16.35 16.78
CA PHE A 70 -13.23 17.56 17.53
C PHE A 70 -12.01 18.34 18.05
N ASP A 71 -10.85 17.68 18.14
CA ASP A 71 -9.58 18.31 18.52
C ASP A 71 -8.70 18.68 17.32
N ASP A 72 -9.17 18.46 16.09
CA ASP A 72 -8.41 18.81 14.89
C ASP A 72 -8.31 20.34 14.75
N LYS A 73 -7.09 20.83 14.57
CA LYS A 73 -6.82 22.25 14.37
C LYS A 73 -6.53 22.51 12.90
N LEU A 74 -7.19 23.51 12.34
CA LEU A 74 -6.93 23.96 10.98
C LEU A 74 -5.80 24.99 10.98
N ALA A 75 -4.93 24.88 9.98
CA ALA A 75 -3.97 25.92 9.65
C ALA A 75 -4.42 26.53 8.33
N VAL A 76 -4.49 27.87 8.29
CA VAL A 76 -4.85 28.62 7.09
C VAL A 76 -3.66 29.49 6.73
N SER A 77 -3.17 29.31 5.51
CA SER A 77 -2.12 30.16 4.95
C SER A 77 -2.72 31.38 4.28
N SER A 78 -2.06 32.52 4.39
CA SER A 78 -2.42 33.72 3.62
C SER A 78 -2.19 33.55 2.12
N ASP A 79 -1.23 32.70 1.75
CA ASP A 79 -0.94 32.34 0.35
C ASP A 79 -0.58 30.85 0.27
N ALA A 80 -1.55 30.04 -0.16
CA ALA A 80 -1.39 28.59 -0.30
C ALA A 80 -0.49 28.17 -1.47
N THR A 81 -0.15 29.09 -2.39
CA THR A 81 0.77 28.79 -3.50
C THR A 81 2.23 28.81 -3.05
N VAL A 82 2.54 29.56 -1.99
CA VAL A 82 3.88 29.69 -1.42
C VAL A 82 4.09 28.69 -0.27
N LEU A 83 3.10 28.55 0.61
CA LEU A 83 3.19 27.67 1.77
C LEU A 83 1.81 27.11 2.11
N ASP A 84 1.70 25.79 2.12
CA ASP A 84 0.57 25.08 2.72
C ASP A 84 0.97 24.57 4.11
N ALA A 85 0.01 24.57 5.04
CA ALA A 85 0.24 24.15 6.41
C ALA A 85 -0.93 23.27 6.88
N ARG A 86 -0.62 22.22 7.62
CA ARG A 86 -1.62 21.36 8.28
C ARG A 86 -1.39 21.38 9.79
N GLY A 87 -2.42 21.74 10.53
CA GLY A 87 -2.41 21.68 11.98
C GLY A 87 -2.59 20.23 12.46
N THR A 88 -1.84 19.84 13.48
CA THR A 88 -2.09 18.61 14.23
C THR A 88 -2.93 18.92 15.48
N LYS A 89 -3.52 17.89 16.11
CA LYS A 89 -4.31 18.07 17.35
C LYS A 89 -3.53 18.78 18.47
N GLN A 90 -2.21 18.58 18.50
CA GLN A 90 -1.29 19.17 19.47
C GLN A 90 -0.77 20.56 19.08
N ALA A 91 -1.16 21.10 17.92
CA ALA A 91 -0.66 22.40 17.48
C ALA A 91 -1.14 23.54 18.40
N ASP A 92 -0.30 24.54 18.66
CA ASP A 92 -0.74 25.73 19.40
C ASP A 92 -1.61 26.63 18.52
N VAL A 93 -2.67 27.18 19.11
CA VAL A 93 -3.56 28.12 18.40
C VAL A 93 -2.92 29.50 18.39
N GLY A 94 -2.79 30.09 17.20
CA GLY A 94 -2.30 31.45 17.04
C GLY A 94 -1.87 31.78 15.62
N THR A 95 -1.62 33.06 15.37
CA THR A 95 -1.12 33.55 14.09
C THR A 95 0.41 33.54 14.08
N LYS A 96 1.01 32.91 13.07
CA LYS A 96 2.46 32.90 12.87
C LYS A 96 2.81 33.65 11.58
N LYS A 97 3.79 34.55 11.64
CA LYS A 97 4.37 35.20 10.46
C LYS A 97 5.55 34.37 9.98
N ILE A 98 5.52 33.94 8.72
CA ILE A 98 6.53 33.09 8.12
C ILE A 98 7.01 33.79 6.84
N GLU A 99 8.32 33.87 6.66
CA GLU A 99 8.97 34.36 5.45
C GLU A 99 9.82 33.24 4.85
N VAL A 100 9.60 32.94 3.56
CA VAL A 100 10.33 31.88 2.86
C VAL A 100 11.52 32.51 2.13
N LEU A 101 12.72 32.30 2.67
CA LEU A 101 13.96 32.85 2.08
C LEU A 101 14.53 31.96 0.98
N GLN A 102 14.56 30.65 1.21
CA GLN A 102 15.13 29.67 0.29
C GLN A 102 14.50 28.29 0.48
N LEU A 103 14.25 27.60 -0.63
CA LEU A 103 13.74 26.24 -0.61
C LEU A 103 14.88 25.22 -0.40
N ALA A 104 14.58 24.16 0.34
CA ALA A 104 15.47 23.02 0.44
C ALA A 104 15.52 22.29 -0.91
N SER A 105 16.69 22.27 -1.55
CA SER A 105 16.94 21.49 -2.78
C SER A 105 17.68 20.19 -2.45
N ALA A 106 17.55 19.20 -3.33
CA ALA A 106 18.34 17.97 -3.25
C ALA A 106 19.76 18.21 -3.77
N HIS A 107 20.77 17.65 -3.12
CA HIS A 107 22.13 17.65 -3.66
C HIS A 107 22.18 16.76 -4.90
N LYS A 108 22.72 17.28 -6.01
CA LYS A 108 22.94 16.56 -7.25
C LYS A 108 24.42 16.54 -7.61
N ILE A 109 24.93 15.37 -7.95
CA ILE A 109 26.28 15.18 -8.47
C ILE A 109 26.15 14.59 -9.86
N SER A 110 26.79 15.21 -10.84
CA SER A 110 26.91 14.67 -12.20
C SER A 110 28.31 14.12 -12.38
N SER A 111 28.42 12.99 -13.07
CA SER A 111 29.70 12.56 -13.60
C SER A 111 30.16 13.48 -14.73
N ASP A 112 31.45 13.41 -15.05
CA ASP A 112 31.97 13.89 -16.33
C ASP A 112 31.37 13.11 -17.50
N PRO A 113 31.20 13.74 -18.69
CA PRO A 113 30.75 13.06 -19.89
C PRO A 113 31.75 11.99 -20.34
N MET A 114 31.26 10.80 -20.68
CA MET A 114 32.10 9.75 -21.23
C MET A 114 31.39 8.95 -22.33
N ASP A 115 32.19 8.37 -23.21
CA ASP A 115 31.71 7.47 -24.26
C ASP A 115 30.99 6.24 -23.65
N ALA A 116 29.88 5.82 -24.27
CA ALA A 116 29.11 4.64 -23.86
C ALA A 116 29.96 3.35 -23.80
N ASP A 117 30.98 3.25 -24.64
CA ASP A 117 31.84 2.08 -24.76
C ASP A 117 33.08 2.12 -23.86
N LYS A 118 33.33 3.24 -23.16
CA LYS A 118 34.42 3.35 -22.20
C LYS A 118 34.24 2.31 -21.09
N LYS A 119 35.29 1.54 -20.84
CA LYS A 119 35.34 0.57 -19.74
C LYS A 119 35.87 1.24 -18.48
N LEU A 120 35.21 0.96 -17.36
CA LEU A 120 35.58 1.37 -16.02
C LEU A 120 36.09 0.17 -15.22
N PRO A 121 37.08 0.37 -14.32
CA PRO A 121 37.68 -0.70 -13.53
C PRO A 121 36.68 -1.26 -12.50
N ALA A 122 36.99 -2.44 -11.97
CA ALA A 122 36.26 -2.97 -10.82
C ALA A 122 36.68 -2.21 -9.55
N GLY A 123 35.73 -2.02 -8.63
CA GLY A 123 36.00 -1.30 -7.39
C GLY A 123 34.81 -1.30 -6.45
N SER A 124 35.08 -1.00 -5.18
CA SER A 124 34.03 -0.80 -4.18
C SER A 124 34.19 0.54 -3.50
N PHE A 125 33.08 1.25 -3.34
CA PHE A 125 33.02 2.53 -2.65
C PHE A 125 31.76 2.57 -1.78
N THR A 126 31.71 3.54 -0.87
CA THR A 126 30.56 3.77 0.01
C THR A 126 29.97 5.13 -0.30
N ILE A 127 28.65 5.18 -0.46
CA ILE A 127 27.87 6.41 -0.56
C ILE A 127 27.34 6.73 0.84
N ILE A 128 27.55 7.97 1.29
CA ILE A 128 27.11 8.45 2.59
C ILE A 128 26.15 9.62 2.38
N VAL A 129 24.93 9.49 2.90
CA VAL A 129 23.91 10.57 2.91
C VAL A 129 23.30 10.64 4.29
N ASN A 130 23.30 11.82 4.92
CA ASN A 130 22.79 12.03 6.28
C ASN A 130 23.37 11.04 7.33
N GLY A 131 24.63 10.64 7.17
CA GLY A 131 25.31 9.67 8.04
C GLY A 131 24.92 8.21 7.83
N ILE A 132 24.04 7.90 6.87
CA ILE A 132 23.71 6.53 6.48
C ILE A 132 24.65 6.11 5.35
N GLU A 133 25.29 4.96 5.53
CA GLU A 133 26.28 4.43 4.60
C GLU A 133 25.69 3.28 3.77
N LYS A 134 25.95 3.30 2.46
CA LYS A 134 25.64 2.18 1.55
C LYS A 134 26.87 1.84 0.73
N LYS A 135 27.34 0.60 0.88
CA LYS A 135 28.45 0.07 0.09
C LYS A 135 27.96 -0.35 -1.30
N VAL A 136 28.67 0.10 -2.32
CA VAL A 136 28.46 -0.23 -3.73
C VAL A 136 29.65 -1.05 -4.18
N SER A 137 29.41 -2.23 -4.76
CA SER A 137 30.45 -3.13 -5.26
C SER A 137 30.30 -3.32 -6.76
N PHE A 138 31.15 -2.65 -7.53
CA PHE A 138 31.13 -2.70 -8.98
C PHE A 138 32.18 -3.68 -9.51
N LYS A 139 31.75 -4.60 -10.37
CA LYS A 139 32.60 -5.67 -10.93
C LYS A 139 33.43 -5.21 -12.15
N GLY A 140 33.39 -3.93 -12.51
CA GLY A 140 33.93 -3.41 -13.75
C GLY A 140 32.92 -3.53 -14.89
N GLY A 141 33.02 -2.67 -15.90
CA GLY A 141 32.04 -2.61 -16.99
C GLY A 141 31.89 -1.23 -17.60
N ARG A 142 30.70 -0.89 -18.08
CA ARG A 142 30.38 0.41 -18.68
C ARG A 142 29.70 1.34 -17.67
N LEU A 143 29.61 2.62 -18.01
CA LEU A 143 28.95 3.63 -17.18
C LEU A 143 27.49 3.24 -16.84
N LYS A 144 26.73 2.70 -17.80
CA LYS A 144 25.37 2.22 -17.54
C LYS A 144 25.32 1.13 -16.46
N SER A 145 26.24 0.17 -16.49
CA SER A 145 26.31 -0.88 -15.47
C SER A 145 26.66 -0.32 -14.10
N LEU A 146 27.51 0.70 -14.03
CA LEU A 146 27.80 1.41 -12.77
C LEU A 146 26.55 2.12 -12.24
N ASN A 147 25.79 2.81 -13.11
CA ASN A 147 24.50 3.40 -12.75
C ASN A 147 23.55 2.37 -12.16
N ASP A 148 23.40 1.22 -12.82
CA ASP A 148 22.47 0.17 -12.38
C ASP A 148 22.87 -0.39 -11.00
N VAL A 149 24.17 -0.61 -10.75
CA VAL A 149 24.65 -1.08 -9.44
C VAL A 149 24.43 -0.03 -8.35
N ILE A 150 24.59 1.25 -8.65
CA ILE A 150 24.29 2.34 -7.69
C ILE A 150 22.78 2.42 -7.41
N ALA A 151 21.96 2.38 -8.47
CA ALA A 151 20.51 2.42 -8.37
C ALA A 151 19.98 1.25 -7.54
N GLU A 152 20.58 0.07 -7.65
CA GLU A 152 20.23 -1.10 -6.85
C GLU A 152 20.72 -0.97 -5.40
N SER A 153 22.02 -0.71 -5.21
CA SER A 153 22.68 -0.79 -3.89
C SER A 153 22.34 0.38 -2.96
N ALA A 154 22.04 1.56 -3.52
CA ALA A 154 21.84 2.80 -2.78
C ALA A 154 20.48 3.47 -3.05
N SER A 155 19.49 2.70 -3.55
CA SER A 155 18.12 3.16 -3.82
C SER A 155 17.47 3.91 -2.65
N ASP A 156 17.79 3.56 -1.40
CA ASP A 156 17.23 4.23 -0.22
C ASP A 156 17.74 5.68 -0.06
N LEU A 157 18.95 5.97 -0.54
CA LEU A 157 19.66 7.23 -0.28
C LEU A 157 19.68 8.17 -1.50
N VAL A 158 19.88 7.61 -2.70
CA VAL A 158 20.04 8.39 -3.93
C VAL A 158 19.20 7.81 -5.07
N SER A 159 18.83 8.69 -6.01
CA SER A 159 18.34 8.32 -7.34
C SER A 159 19.50 8.42 -8.32
N ALA A 160 19.77 7.37 -9.07
CA ALA A 160 20.82 7.35 -10.10
C ALA A 160 20.17 7.30 -11.49
N GLU A 161 20.54 8.25 -12.35
CA GLU A 161 20.00 8.38 -13.70
C GLU A 161 21.14 8.38 -14.72
N TYR A 162 21.02 7.53 -15.73
CA TYR A 162 21.92 7.52 -16.88
C TYR A 162 21.32 8.38 -18.01
N VAL A 163 22.02 9.45 -18.38
CA VAL A 163 21.53 10.45 -19.34
C VAL A 163 22.50 10.59 -20.49
N ASN A 164 21.99 10.59 -21.72
CA ASN A 164 22.76 10.92 -22.91
C ASN A 164 22.74 12.44 -23.13
N THR A 165 23.92 13.05 -23.28
CA THR A 165 24.05 14.53 -23.31
C THR A 165 24.08 15.09 -24.73
N ASP A 166 24.70 14.41 -25.68
CA ASP A 166 25.01 14.93 -27.03
C ASP A 166 25.02 13.86 -28.14
N GLY A 167 24.44 12.68 -27.89
CA GLY A 167 24.39 11.55 -28.82
C GLY A 167 25.53 10.55 -28.68
N THR A 168 26.72 10.97 -28.24
CA THR A 168 27.91 10.12 -28.08
C THR A 168 28.35 9.96 -26.63
N SER A 169 28.15 11.00 -25.82
CA SER A 169 28.57 11.12 -24.44
C SER A 169 27.40 10.86 -23.50
N ASN A 170 27.70 10.16 -22.41
CA ASN A 170 26.72 9.84 -21.39
C ASN A 170 27.25 10.24 -20.01
N ILE A 171 26.33 10.59 -19.12
CA ILE A 171 26.60 10.98 -17.75
C ILE A 171 25.72 10.17 -16.80
N ILE A 172 26.16 10.07 -15.55
CA ILE A 172 25.32 9.65 -14.43
C ILE A 172 24.99 10.89 -13.62
N VAL A 173 23.71 11.06 -13.29
CA VAL A 173 23.24 12.05 -12.33
C VAL A 173 22.78 11.33 -11.07
N LEU A 174 23.46 11.60 -9.96
CA LEU A 174 23.08 11.13 -8.64
C LEU A 174 22.34 12.26 -7.91
N THR A 175 21.08 12.02 -7.57
CA THR A 175 20.24 12.96 -6.83
C THR A 175 19.93 12.41 -5.45
N SER A 176 20.21 13.18 -4.40
CA SER A 176 19.86 12.80 -3.03
C SER A 176 18.34 12.74 -2.85
N LYS A 177 17.84 11.70 -2.17
CA LYS A 177 16.41 11.63 -1.79
C LYS A 177 16.07 12.55 -0.61
N ILE A 178 17.09 13.07 0.07
CA ILE A 178 16.95 13.99 1.19
C ILE A 178 17.27 15.39 0.68
N THR A 179 16.39 16.36 0.92
CA THR A 179 16.63 17.76 0.58
C THR A 179 17.31 18.52 1.71
N GLY A 180 17.97 19.63 1.38
CA GLY A 180 18.71 20.47 2.31
C GLY A 180 20.09 19.91 2.66
N ARG A 181 20.79 20.58 3.59
CA ARG A 181 22.21 20.30 3.90
C ARG A 181 22.49 18.87 4.35
N LYS A 182 21.53 18.22 5.03
CA LYS A 182 21.66 16.81 5.46
C LYS A 182 21.67 15.82 4.28
N GLY A 183 21.13 16.23 3.14
CA GLY A 183 21.10 15.43 1.91
C GLY A 183 22.41 15.46 1.12
N GLU A 184 23.49 16.03 1.66
CA GLU A 184 24.78 16.06 0.98
C GLU A 184 25.31 14.64 0.74
N ILE A 185 25.54 14.31 -0.53
CA ILE A 185 26.15 13.06 -0.97
C ILE A 185 27.67 13.14 -0.77
N ASN A 186 28.22 12.21 -0.02
CA ASN A 186 29.67 12.01 0.13
C ASN A 186 30.05 10.61 -0.32
N PHE A 187 31.28 10.46 -0.81
CA PHE A 187 31.84 9.17 -1.21
C PHE A 187 33.09 8.85 -0.38
N THR A 188 33.27 7.58 -0.04
CA THR A 188 34.49 7.09 0.61
C THR A 188 34.95 5.77 -0.01
N GLY A 189 36.25 5.62 -0.21
CA GLY A 189 36.86 4.45 -0.84
C GLY A 189 36.66 4.41 -2.37
N GLY A 190 37.41 3.53 -3.05
CA GLY A 190 37.27 3.35 -4.51
C GLY A 190 37.61 4.58 -5.34
N GLU A 191 38.54 5.43 -4.89
CA GLU A 191 38.87 6.71 -5.52
C GLU A 191 39.23 6.60 -7.00
N GLU A 192 39.95 5.55 -7.40
CA GLU A 192 40.34 5.31 -8.80
C GLU A 192 39.10 5.16 -9.71
N LEU A 193 38.15 4.31 -9.31
CA LEU A 193 36.89 4.13 -10.02
C LEU A 193 36.07 5.43 -10.04
N LEU A 194 35.96 6.11 -8.89
CA LEU A 194 35.15 7.32 -8.78
C LEU A 194 35.73 8.49 -9.60
N LYS A 195 37.06 8.62 -9.67
CA LYS A 195 37.75 9.60 -10.51
C LYS A 195 37.62 9.25 -11.98
N GLU A 196 37.81 7.99 -12.36
CA GLU A 196 37.65 7.56 -13.76
C GLU A 196 36.21 7.66 -14.27
N ALA A 197 35.26 7.47 -13.36
CA ALA A 197 33.84 7.68 -13.60
C ALA A 197 33.46 9.16 -13.53
N GLY A 198 34.37 10.08 -13.21
CA GLY A 198 34.12 11.53 -13.15
C GLY A 198 33.17 11.97 -12.03
N LEU A 199 32.94 11.14 -11.01
CA LEU A 199 32.03 11.43 -9.89
C LEU A 199 32.70 12.23 -8.78
N ILE A 200 34.04 12.19 -8.73
CA ILE A 200 34.87 13.01 -7.84
C ILE A 200 36.04 13.59 -8.65
N LYS A 201 36.57 14.73 -8.21
CA LYS A 201 37.76 15.36 -8.79
C LYS A 201 39.05 14.84 -8.14
#